data_AF-A0A0M0F392-F1
#
_entry.id   AF-A0A0M0F392-F1
#
_cell.length_a   1.000
_cell.length_b   1.000
_cell.length_c   1.000
_cell.angle_alpha   90.00
_cell.angle_beta   90.00
_cell.angle_gamma   90.00
#
_symmetry.space_group_name_H-M   'P 1'
#
loop_
_entity.id
_entity.type
_entity.pdbx_description
1 polymer ?
#
loop_
_entity_poly.entity_id
_entity_poly.type
_entity_poly.pdbx_seq_one_letter_code
_entity_poly.pdbx_strand_id
1 'polypeptide(L)'
;MVRVTAPEEPAVVPLTTPELVRSLHRDVLAPSFPPAELVDVDELLDDHASGRLRSLGVVEAGRVVAGVVGEWFPDARVLLVLYLAIAPGRRGGGVGGRLVAAALADWRSLDPLLVVGEVEHPAHHVGSEAHGDPVARLRFYARLGARVLALPYFQPGDGPDGERVPALLLVSFPLGPGTPDHVPAAPLRAFLAENLRASEGSLADDAATRRLLDAASGDRVALVDPADPAALAAVPVGTLAPSETRAPTA
;
A
#
# COMPACT_ATOMS: atom_id res chain seq x y z
N MET A 1 31.99 -4.59 -36.20
CA MET A 1 30.91 -3.74 -35.65
C MET A 1 30.17 -4.56 -34.61
N VAL A 2 30.55 -4.45 -33.34
CA VAL A 2 29.91 -5.19 -32.25
C VAL A 2 28.57 -4.51 -31.99
N ARG A 3 27.47 -5.22 -32.26
CA ARG A 3 26.13 -4.78 -31.90
C ARG A 3 26.06 -4.83 -30.37
N VAL A 4 26.19 -3.68 -29.71
CA VAL A 4 25.88 -3.55 -28.30
C VAL A 4 24.37 -3.73 -28.20
N THR A 5 23.94 -4.94 -27.82
CA THR A 5 22.57 -5.19 -27.38
C THR A 5 22.31 -4.29 -26.17
N ALA A 6 21.19 -3.57 -26.17
CA ALA A 6 20.75 -2.87 -24.97
C ALA A 6 20.73 -3.86 -23.79
N PRO A 7 21.16 -3.46 -22.59
CA PRO A 7 21.08 -4.34 -21.43
C PRO A 7 19.64 -4.81 -21.27
N GLU A 8 19.47 -6.13 -21.13
CA GLU A 8 18.17 -6.75 -20.90
C GLU A 8 17.56 -6.16 -19.62
N GLU A 9 16.34 -5.66 -19.70
CA GLU A 9 15.69 -5.07 -18.54
C GLU A 9 15.49 -6.15 -17.46
N PRO A 10 15.87 -5.91 -16.20
CA PRO A 10 15.88 -6.96 -15.19
C PRO A 10 14.45 -7.38 -14.87
N ALA A 11 14.13 -8.68 -15.03
CA ALA A 11 12.77 -9.20 -14.93
C ALA A 11 12.16 -9.01 -13.53
N VAL A 12 10.84 -8.80 -13.48
CA VAL A 12 10.05 -8.87 -12.23
C VAL A 12 9.56 -10.30 -12.08
N VAL A 13 9.81 -10.90 -10.92
CA VAL A 13 9.47 -12.31 -10.62
C VAL A 13 8.72 -12.42 -9.29
N PRO A 14 7.83 -13.41 -9.13
CA PRO A 14 7.32 -13.79 -7.82
C PRO A 14 8.46 -14.20 -6.89
N LEU A 15 8.42 -13.74 -5.64
CA LEU A 15 9.39 -14.10 -4.61
C LEU A 15 8.88 -15.34 -3.87
N THR A 16 9.19 -16.53 -4.38
CA THR A 16 8.56 -17.78 -3.93
C THR A 16 9.34 -18.55 -2.87
N THR A 17 10.51 -18.05 -2.43
CA THR A 17 11.36 -18.75 -1.46
C THR A 17 11.56 -17.91 -0.21
N PRO A 18 11.67 -18.53 0.98
CA PRO A 18 11.99 -17.82 2.22
C PRO A 18 13.26 -16.97 2.12
N GLU A 19 14.27 -17.42 1.37
CA GLU A 19 15.54 -16.69 1.20
C GLU A 19 15.32 -15.37 0.44
N LEU A 20 14.46 -15.37 -0.58
CA LEU A 20 14.12 -14.15 -1.32
C LEU A 20 13.26 -13.20 -0.47
N VAL A 21 12.32 -13.72 0.32
CA VAL A 21 11.51 -12.91 1.24
C VAL A 21 12.39 -12.27 2.34
N ARG A 22 13.35 -13.01 2.90
CA ARG A 22 14.35 -12.45 3.84
C ARG A 22 15.24 -11.40 3.18
N SER A 23 15.63 -11.61 1.91
CA SER A 23 16.40 -10.60 1.16
C SER A 23 15.57 -9.35 0.90
N LEU A 24 14.29 -9.48 0.55
CA LEU A 24 13.37 -8.35 0.41
C LEU A 24 13.29 -7.54 1.71
N HIS A 25 13.04 -8.21 2.85
CA HIS A 25 12.96 -7.54 4.16
C HIS A 25 14.27 -6.80 4.49
N ARG A 26 15.39 -7.52 4.51
CA ARG A 26 16.69 -6.98 4.94
C ARG A 26 17.26 -5.92 3.99
N ASP A 27 17.25 -6.19 2.68
CA ASP A 27 18.01 -5.40 1.71
C ASP A 27 17.20 -4.26 1.09
N VAL A 28 15.86 -4.31 1.20
CA VAL A 28 14.96 -3.34 0.55
C VAL A 28 14.01 -2.68 1.54
N LEU A 29 13.28 -3.44 2.37
CA LEU A 29 12.27 -2.86 3.27
C LEU A 29 12.90 -2.17 4.48
N ALA A 30 13.75 -2.88 5.24
CA ALA A 30 14.41 -2.34 6.43
C ALA A 30 15.18 -1.02 6.21
N PRO A 31 15.86 -0.80 5.06
CA PRO A 31 16.47 0.49 4.75
C PRO A 31 15.49 1.58 4.25
N SER A 32 14.27 1.22 3.86
CA SER A 32 13.31 2.12 3.20
C SER A 32 12.22 2.65 4.13
N PHE A 33 11.97 1.96 5.25
CA PHE A 33 10.88 2.28 6.17
C PHE A 33 11.42 2.38 7.61
N PRO A 34 10.82 3.23 8.47
CA PRO A 34 11.14 3.25 9.88
C PRO A 34 10.68 1.93 10.54
N PRO A 35 11.29 1.51 11.67
CA PRO A 35 10.92 0.26 12.34
C PRO A 35 9.44 0.15 12.73
N ALA A 36 8.79 1.27 13.03
CA ALA A 36 7.36 1.30 13.39
C ALA A 36 6.40 1.03 12.22
N GLU A 37 6.89 1.03 10.98
CA GLU A 37 6.11 0.73 9.77
C GLU A 37 6.47 -0.65 9.19
N LEU A 38 7.31 -1.42 9.88
CA LEU A 38 7.84 -2.69 9.42
C LEU A 38 7.45 -3.83 10.33
N VAL A 39 6.74 -4.81 9.76
CA VAL A 39 6.55 -6.11 10.41
C VAL A 39 7.89 -6.82 10.64
N ASP A 40 7.91 -7.69 11.63
CA ASP A 40 9.05 -8.56 11.87
C ASP A 40 9.31 -9.50 10.67
N VAL A 41 10.56 -9.92 10.48
CA VAL A 41 10.91 -10.80 9.36
C VAL A 41 10.23 -12.18 9.48
N ASP A 42 10.04 -12.69 10.69
CA ASP A 42 9.38 -13.97 10.92
C ASP A 42 7.87 -13.85 10.62
N GLU A 43 7.24 -12.73 11.01
CA GLU A 43 5.86 -12.41 10.64
C GLU A 43 5.68 -12.30 9.12
N LEU A 44 6.57 -11.57 8.44
CA LEU A 44 6.56 -11.47 6.97
C LEU A 44 6.67 -12.84 6.30
N LEU A 45 7.48 -13.75 6.86
CA LEU A 45 7.66 -15.10 6.35
C LEU A 45 6.42 -15.97 6.59
N ASP A 46 5.84 -15.88 7.78
CA ASP A 46 4.63 -16.63 8.16
C ASP A 46 3.44 -16.21 7.30
N ASP A 47 3.26 -14.91 7.07
CA ASP A 47 2.19 -14.40 6.23
C ASP A 47 2.41 -14.67 4.73
N HIS A 48 3.66 -14.72 4.29
CA HIS A 48 3.98 -15.21 2.96
C HIS A 48 3.66 -16.71 2.81
N ALA A 49 4.03 -17.53 3.79
CA ALA A 49 3.79 -18.97 3.78
C ALA A 49 2.30 -19.34 3.88
N SER A 50 1.53 -18.56 4.64
CA SER A 50 0.07 -18.73 4.76
C SER A 50 -0.68 -18.34 3.48
N GLY A 51 -0.01 -17.63 2.56
CA GLY A 51 -0.64 -17.07 1.39
C GLY A 51 -1.47 -15.82 1.69
N ARG A 52 -1.28 -15.16 2.83
CA ARG A 52 -1.77 -13.81 3.11
C ARG A 52 -1.01 -12.77 2.29
N LEU A 53 0.31 -12.91 2.13
CA LEU A 53 1.12 -12.02 1.30
C LEU A 53 1.38 -12.56 -0.11
N ARG A 54 1.44 -11.65 -1.08
CA ARG A 54 1.90 -11.87 -2.45
C ARG A 54 3.04 -10.90 -2.76
N SER A 55 4.24 -11.44 -2.90
CA SER A 55 5.44 -10.63 -3.09
C SER A 55 6.02 -10.84 -4.48
N LEU A 56 6.27 -9.74 -5.19
CA LEU A 56 7.03 -9.73 -6.44
C LEU A 56 8.24 -8.83 -6.27
N GLY A 57 9.31 -9.12 -7.01
CA GLY A 57 10.53 -8.33 -6.94
C GLY A 57 11.44 -8.47 -8.14
N VAL A 58 12.48 -7.64 -8.14
CA VAL A 58 13.61 -7.74 -9.07
C VAL A 58 14.75 -8.42 -8.33
N VAL A 59 15.27 -9.52 -8.89
CA VAL A 59 16.34 -10.31 -8.30
C VAL A 59 17.62 -10.18 -9.13
N GLU A 60 18.70 -9.74 -8.49
CA GLU A 60 20.03 -9.62 -9.09
C GLU A 60 21.04 -10.43 -8.28
N ALA A 61 21.77 -11.33 -8.93
CA ALA A 61 22.76 -12.19 -8.28
C ALA A 61 22.23 -12.90 -7.00
N GLY A 62 20.96 -13.33 -7.04
CA GLY A 62 20.30 -14.02 -5.93
C GLY A 62 19.81 -13.11 -4.79
N ARG A 63 19.80 -11.79 -4.96
CA ARG A 63 19.32 -10.82 -3.97
C ARG A 63 18.20 -9.95 -4.53
N VAL A 64 17.23 -9.62 -3.69
CA VAL A 64 16.16 -8.70 -4.06
C VAL A 64 16.69 -7.27 -4.03
N VAL A 65 16.50 -6.52 -5.10
CA VAL A 65 16.93 -5.10 -5.21
C VAL A 65 15.76 -4.13 -5.29
N ALA A 66 14.56 -4.65 -5.51
CA ALA A 66 13.30 -3.91 -5.47
C ALA A 66 12.16 -4.90 -5.27
N GLY A 67 11.08 -4.49 -4.60
CA GLY A 67 9.95 -5.35 -4.34
C GLY A 67 8.65 -4.62 -4.08
N VAL A 68 7.56 -5.37 -4.27
CA VAL A 68 6.20 -5.00 -3.94
C VAL A 68 5.55 -6.16 -3.18
N VAL A 69 4.89 -5.85 -2.06
CA VAL A 69 4.17 -6.80 -1.21
C VAL A 69 2.70 -6.40 -1.21
N GLY A 70 1.86 -7.34 -1.61
CA GLY A 70 0.42 -7.25 -1.49
C GLY A 70 -0.08 -8.09 -0.33
N GLU A 71 -0.94 -7.56 0.52
CA GLU A 71 -1.68 -8.32 1.53
C GLU A 71 -3.10 -8.59 1.03
N TRP A 72 -3.51 -9.86 1.07
CA TRP A 72 -4.79 -10.32 0.57
C TRP A 72 -5.83 -10.49 1.68
N PHE A 73 -6.95 -9.79 1.55
CA PHE A 73 -8.13 -9.88 2.41
C PHE A 73 -9.23 -10.64 1.67
N PRO A 74 -9.29 -11.99 1.79
CA PRO A 74 -10.14 -12.85 0.95
C PRO A 74 -11.63 -12.59 1.11
N ASP A 75 -12.08 -12.31 2.33
CA ASP A 75 -13.52 -12.11 2.62
C ASP A 75 -14.04 -10.81 1.98
N ALA A 76 -13.23 -9.75 2.02
CA ALA A 76 -13.51 -8.49 1.34
C ALA A 76 -13.17 -8.52 -0.16
N ARG A 77 -12.38 -9.51 -0.61
CA ARG A 77 -11.73 -9.56 -1.92
C ARG A 77 -10.94 -8.29 -2.24
N VAL A 78 -10.22 -7.76 -1.26
CA VAL A 78 -9.39 -6.55 -1.40
C VAL A 78 -7.92 -6.92 -1.21
N LEU A 79 -7.06 -6.34 -2.03
CA LEU A 79 -5.61 -6.47 -1.87
C LEU A 79 -5.01 -5.11 -1.51
N LEU A 80 -4.29 -5.03 -0.39
CA LEU A 80 -3.55 -3.85 0.04
C LEU A 80 -2.10 -3.94 -0.47
N VAL A 81 -1.61 -2.92 -1.17
CA VAL A 81 -0.18 -2.75 -1.44
C VAL A 81 0.47 -2.31 -0.14
N LEU A 82 0.90 -3.30 0.65
CA LEU A 82 1.50 -3.13 1.98
C LEU A 82 2.89 -2.47 1.87
N TYR A 83 3.72 -2.95 0.94
CA TYR A 83 5.05 -2.38 0.72
C TYR A 83 5.34 -2.18 -0.77
N LEU A 84 5.98 -1.06 -1.09
CA LEU A 84 6.61 -0.82 -2.39
C LEU A 84 7.93 -0.07 -2.19
N ALA A 85 9.04 -0.75 -2.46
CA ALA A 85 10.35 -0.17 -2.24
C ALA A 85 11.38 -0.63 -3.26
N ILE A 86 12.39 0.22 -3.43
CA ILE A 86 13.56 -0.01 -4.29
C ILE A 86 14.77 0.29 -3.42
N ALA A 87 15.77 -0.59 -3.45
CA ALA A 87 16.97 -0.45 -2.65
C ALA A 87 17.63 0.94 -2.87
N PRO A 88 18.25 1.53 -1.82
CA PRO A 88 18.92 2.82 -1.92
C PRO A 88 19.91 2.91 -3.08
N GLY A 89 19.98 4.06 -3.74
CA GLY A 89 20.87 4.29 -4.90
C GLY A 89 20.42 3.63 -6.21
N ARG A 90 19.29 2.91 -6.21
CA ARG A 90 18.75 2.21 -7.40
C ARG A 90 17.45 2.84 -7.93
N ARG A 91 17.09 4.02 -7.43
CA ARG A 91 15.90 4.78 -7.86
C ARG A 91 16.14 5.46 -9.21
N GLY A 92 15.07 5.64 -9.98
CA GLY A 92 15.14 6.14 -11.36
C GLY A 92 15.40 4.99 -12.34
N GLY A 93 14.71 4.98 -13.48
CA GLY A 93 14.80 3.90 -14.48
C GLY A 93 13.54 3.04 -14.63
N GLY A 94 12.40 3.46 -14.07
CA GLY A 94 11.10 2.84 -14.35
C GLY A 94 10.78 1.52 -13.61
N VAL A 95 11.70 1.01 -12.78
CA VAL A 95 11.54 -0.25 -12.03
C VAL A 95 10.26 -0.27 -11.19
N GLY A 96 9.95 0.80 -10.45
CA GLY A 96 8.74 0.85 -9.61
C GLY A 96 7.45 0.74 -10.42
N GLY A 97 7.38 1.40 -11.58
CA GLY A 97 6.19 1.31 -12.45
C GLY A 97 6.02 -0.10 -13.03
N ARG A 98 7.13 -0.74 -13.41
CA ARG A 98 7.13 -2.13 -13.88
C ARG A 98 6.75 -3.13 -12.78
N LEU A 99 7.22 -2.91 -11.54
CA LEU A 99 6.85 -3.73 -10.39
C LEU A 99 5.34 -3.69 -10.14
N VAL A 100 4.76 -2.49 -10.04
CA VAL A 100 3.31 -2.36 -9.81
C VAL A 100 2.51 -2.95 -10.97
N ALA A 101 2.91 -2.70 -12.22
CA ALA A 101 2.22 -3.27 -13.38
C ALA A 101 2.26 -4.81 -13.39
N ALA A 102 3.41 -5.41 -13.09
CA ALA A 102 3.56 -6.85 -12.99
C ALA A 102 2.75 -7.44 -11.82
N ALA A 103 2.78 -6.79 -10.66
CA ALA A 103 2.01 -7.20 -9.49
C ALA A 103 0.50 -7.14 -9.74
N LEU A 104 -0.01 -6.04 -10.30
CA LEU A 104 -1.42 -5.94 -10.68
C LEU A 104 -1.83 -7.00 -11.69
N ALA A 105 -0.94 -7.41 -12.60
CA ALA A 105 -1.22 -8.50 -13.53
C ALA A 105 -1.25 -9.87 -12.86
N ASP A 106 -0.30 -10.15 -11.97
CA ASP A 106 -0.21 -11.39 -11.19
C ASP A 106 -1.42 -11.56 -10.24
N TRP A 107 -1.74 -10.50 -9.51
CA TRP A 107 -2.80 -10.49 -8.50
C TRP A 107 -4.21 -10.60 -9.08
N ARG A 108 -4.41 -10.40 -10.39
CA ARG A 108 -5.71 -10.70 -11.06
C ARG A 108 -6.13 -12.15 -10.87
N SER A 109 -5.19 -13.08 -10.68
CA SER A 109 -5.48 -14.48 -10.41
C SER A 109 -6.25 -14.71 -9.09
N LEU A 110 -6.20 -13.76 -8.15
CA LEU A 110 -6.97 -13.78 -6.91
C LEU A 110 -8.42 -13.31 -7.09
N ASP A 111 -8.77 -12.80 -8.29
CA ASP A 111 -10.05 -12.16 -8.58
C ASP A 111 -10.40 -11.05 -7.54
N PRO A 112 -9.52 -10.04 -7.33
CA PRO A 112 -9.79 -8.94 -6.41
C PRO A 112 -10.93 -8.05 -6.93
N LEU A 113 -11.77 -7.55 -6.01
CA LEU A 113 -12.69 -6.45 -6.29
C LEU A 113 -11.97 -5.11 -6.30
N LEU A 114 -10.97 -4.95 -5.44
CA LEU A 114 -10.16 -3.74 -5.30
C LEU A 114 -8.70 -4.09 -5.03
N VAL A 115 -7.80 -3.28 -5.58
CA VAL A 115 -6.41 -3.20 -5.13
C VAL A 115 -6.19 -1.79 -4.63
N VAL A 116 -5.85 -1.66 -3.36
CA VAL A 116 -5.65 -0.36 -2.71
C VAL A 116 -4.21 -0.19 -2.27
N GLY A 117 -3.78 1.04 -2.01
CA GLY A 117 -2.47 1.33 -1.43
C GLY A 117 -2.50 2.64 -0.66
N GLU A 118 -1.49 2.83 0.18
CA GLU A 118 -1.42 3.95 1.09
C GLU A 118 -0.41 4.98 0.59
N VAL A 119 -0.73 6.25 0.81
CA VAL A 119 0.18 7.38 0.56
C VAL A 119 -0.14 8.51 1.52
N GLU A 120 0.89 9.14 2.06
CA GLU A 120 0.77 10.28 2.94
C GLU A 120 0.07 11.44 2.22
N HIS A 121 -0.86 12.12 2.89
CA HIS A 121 -1.53 13.25 2.29
C HIS A 121 -0.54 14.42 2.12
N PRO A 122 -0.32 14.94 0.89
CA PRO A 122 0.75 15.92 0.66
C PRO A 122 0.58 17.30 1.33
N ALA A 123 -0.59 17.59 1.91
CA ALA A 123 -0.87 18.82 2.63
C ALA A 123 -0.63 18.68 4.16
N HIS A 124 -0.44 17.44 4.63
CA HIS A 124 -0.33 17.12 6.06
C HIS A 124 0.98 16.44 6.42
N HIS A 125 1.72 15.94 5.43
CA HIS A 125 3.00 15.26 5.61
C HIS A 125 4.10 15.96 4.82
N VAL A 126 5.27 16.07 5.45
CA VAL A 126 6.47 16.66 4.84
C VAL A 126 7.40 15.52 4.43
N GLY A 127 7.80 15.53 3.16
CA GLY A 127 8.76 14.54 2.66
C GLY A 127 10.14 14.66 3.30
N SER A 128 10.90 13.58 3.26
CA SER A 128 12.31 13.56 3.66
C SER A 128 13.15 12.78 2.66
N GLU A 129 14.47 12.96 2.68
CA GLU A 129 15.35 12.13 1.84
C GLU A 129 15.24 10.64 2.17
N ALA A 130 14.97 10.30 3.44
CA ALA A 130 14.85 8.92 3.91
C ALA A 130 13.52 8.27 3.48
N HIS A 131 12.40 8.98 3.64
CA HIS A 131 11.06 8.41 3.46
C HIS A 131 10.37 8.87 2.16
N GLY A 132 11.01 9.74 1.38
CA GLY A 132 10.51 10.22 0.10
C GLY A 132 9.59 11.43 0.21
N ASP A 133 9.15 11.92 -0.95
CA ASP A 133 8.24 13.06 -1.09
C ASP A 133 6.80 12.57 -1.35
N PRO A 134 5.83 12.86 -0.45
CA PRO A 134 4.42 12.51 -0.61
C PRO A 134 3.82 13.00 -1.94
N VAL A 135 4.20 14.20 -2.41
CA VAL A 135 3.74 14.75 -3.70
C VAL A 135 4.25 13.87 -4.84
N ALA A 136 5.53 13.48 -4.80
CA ALA A 136 6.13 12.64 -5.82
C ALA A 136 5.54 11.22 -5.82
N ARG A 137 5.25 10.65 -4.63
CA ARG A 137 4.62 9.32 -4.46
C ARG A 137 3.19 9.32 -5.01
N LEU A 138 2.38 10.32 -4.64
CA LEU A 138 1.01 10.44 -5.16
C LEU A 138 1.00 10.61 -6.68
N ARG A 139 1.90 11.45 -7.23
CA ARG A 139 2.06 11.61 -8.70
C ARG A 139 2.52 10.32 -9.37
N PHE A 140 3.34 9.52 -8.70
CA PHE A 140 3.76 8.22 -9.22
C PHE A 140 2.58 7.26 -9.32
N TYR A 141 1.75 7.12 -8.28
CA TYR A 141 0.53 6.30 -8.33
C TYR A 141 -0.49 6.82 -9.35
N ALA A 142 -0.65 8.15 -9.46
CA ALA A 142 -1.50 8.77 -10.48
C ALA A 142 -1.11 8.35 -11.91
N ARG A 143 0.19 8.32 -12.23
CA ARG A 143 0.69 7.85 -13.54
C ARG A 143 0.42 6.36 -13.81
N LEU A 144 0.21 5.57 -12.75
CA LEU A 144 -0.19 4.17 -12.84
C LEU A 144 -1.72 4.00 -12.89
N GLY A 145 -2.46 5.11 -13.01
CA GLY A 145 -3.92 5.13 -13.09
C GLY A 145 -4.61 5.03 -11.73
N ALA A 146 -3.87 5.11 -10.62
CA ALA A 146 -4.49 5.07 -9.31
C ALA A 146 -5.30 6.34 -9.04
N ARG A 147 -6.42 6.18 -8.32
CA ARG A 147 -7.33 7.26 -7.93
C ARG A 147 -7.50 7.26 -6.42
N VAL A 148 -7.70 8.43 -5.81
CA VAL A 148 -7.81 8.54 -4.34
C VAL A 148 -9.26 8.26 -3.91
N LEU A 149 -9.44 7.45 -2.88
CA LEU A 149 -10.74 7.19 -2.27
C LEU A 149 -11.13 8.40 -1.39
N ALA A 150 -12.35 8.92 -1.59
CA ALA A 150 -12.86 10.06 -0.85
C ALA A 150 -13.35 9.69 0.56
N LEU A 151 -12.44 9.30 1.44
CA LEU A 151 -12.72 8.93 2.84
C LEU A 151 -11.57 9.36 3.79
N PRO A 152 -11.84 9.52 5.10
CA PRO A 152 -10.87 10.03 6.07
C PRO A 152 -9.91 8.93 6.56
N TYR A 153 -9.03 8.45 5.68
CA TYR A 153 -8.12 7.34 5.99
C TYR A 153 -7.02 7.74 6.98
N PHE A 154 -6.73 6.82 7.90
CA PHE A 154 -5.53 6.79 8.73
C PHE A 154 -4.97 5.38 8.67
N GLN A 155 -3.66 5.23 8.78
CA GLN A 155 -3.04 3.90 8.86
C GLN A 155 -3.24 3.36 10.27
N PRO A 156 -3.74 2.12 10.41
CA PRO A 156 -3.82 1.44 11.71
C PRO A 156 -2.47 1.37 12.42
N GLY A 157 -2.50 1.26 13.75
CA GLY A 157 -1.30 0.98 14.53
C GLY A 157 -0.89 -0.49 14.38
N ASP A 158 0.42 -0.75 14.44
CA ASP A 158 0.96 -2.12 14.45
C ASP A 158 0.92 -2.69 15.87
N GLY A 159 -0.03 -3.60 16.10
CA GLY A 159 -0.31 -4.22 17.38
C GLY A 159 -1.02 -3.30 18.40
N PRO A 160 -1.34 -3.84 19.60
CA PRO A 160 -1.91 -3.06 20.70
C PRO A 160 -0.97 -1.93 21.14
N ASP A 161 -1.52 -0.72 21.36
CA ASP A 161 -0.76 0.52 21.63
C ASP A 161 0.16 0.99 20.48
N GLY A 162 0.11 0.33 19.32
CA GLY A 162 0.81 0.75 18.10
C GLY A 162 0.39 2.15 17.66
N GLU A 163 1.33 2.95 17.17
CA GLU A 163 1.06 4.31 16.70
C GLU A 163 0.25 4.29 15.40
N ARG A 164 -0.90 4.95 15.41
CA ARG A 164 -1.71 5.20 14.20
C ARG A 164 -1.19 6.42 13.47
N VAL A 165 -1.11 6.34 12.15
CA VAL A 165 -0.61 7.46 11.33
C VAL A 165 -1.80 8.24 10.74
N PRO A 166 -2.02 9.51 11.14
CA PRO A 166 -3.13 10.31 10.63
C PRO A 166 -2.87 10.81 9.20
N ALA A 167 -3.93 11.28 8.56
CA ALA A 167 -3.88 12.01 7.30
C ALA A 167 -3.13 11.26 6.19
N LEU A 168 -3.43 9.97 6.03
CA LEU A 168 -3.10 9.24 4.81
C LEU A 168 -4.26 9.31 3.82
N LEU A 169 -3.94 9.02 2.57
CA LEU A 169 -4.89 8.76 1.50
C LEU A 169 -4.82 7.27 1.19
N LEU A 170 -5.99 6.67 1.01
CA LEU A 170 -6.10 5.34 0.41
C LEU A 170 -6.34 5.53 -1.10
N VAL A 171 -5.47 4.99 -1.94
CA VAL A 171 -5.64 4.98 -3.41
C VAL A 171 -6.18 3.64 -3.87
N SER A 172 -6.93 3.62 -4.97
CA SER A 172 -7.35 2.42 -5.68
C SER A 172 -6.61 2.33 -7.01
N PHE A 173 -5.98 1.20 -7.29
CA PHE A 173 -5.34 0.89 -8.56
C PHE A 173 -6.34 0.31 -9.57
N PRO A 174 -6.14 0.52 -10.88
CA PRO A 174 -7.03 -0.01 -11.91
C PRO A 174 -6.83 -1.53 -12.10
N LEU A 175 -7.92 -2.28 -12.00
CA LEU A 175 -7.92 -3.73 -12.27
C LEU A 175 -8.23 -4.10 -13.72
N GLY A 176 -8.84 -3.18 -14.48
CA GLY A 176 -9.22 -3.36 -15.88
C GLY A 176 -9.20 -2.05 -16.65
N PRO A 177 -9.66 -2.06 -17.91
CA PRO A 177 -9.75 -0.85 -18.71
C PRO A 177 -10.80 0.12 -18.14
N GLY A 178 -10.49 1.41 -18.19
CA GLY A 178 -11.37 2.49 -17.72
C GLY A 178 -10.91 3.11 -16.41
N THR A 179 -11.52 4.23 -16.07
CA THR A 179 -11.27 5.00 -14.84
C THR A 179 -12.61 5.18 -14.14
N PRO A 180 -12.99 4.28 -13.22
CA PRO A 180 -14.24 4.42 -12.50
C PRO A 180 -14.21 5.69 -11.63
N ASP A 181 -15.36 6.32 -11.46
CA ASP A 181 -15.53 7.48 -10.57
C ASP A 181 -15.89 7.05 -9.13
N HIS A 182 -16.08 5.76 -8.89
CA HIS A 182 -16.40 5.19 -7.58
C HIS A 182 -16.05 3.70 -7.49
N VAL A 183 -15.94 3.20 -6.25
CA VAL A 183 -15.83 1.78 -5.90
C VAL A 183 -17.07 1.30 -5.14
N PRO A 184 -17.40 -0.01 -5.14
CA PRO A 184 -18.42 -0.53 -4.24
C PRO A 184 -17.99 -0.35 -2.78
N ALA A 185 -18.87 0.23 -1.96
CA ALA A 185 -18.53 0.57 -0.59
C ALA A 185 -18.50 -0.63 0.35
N ALA A 186 -19.38 -1.63 0.16
CA ALA A 186 -19.47 -2.77 1.07
C ALA A 186 -18.17 -3.60 1.15
N PRO A 187 -17.52 -4.01 0.03
CA PRO A 187 -16.21 -4.66 0.08
C PRO A 187 -15.13 -3.78 0.72
N LEU A 188 -15.10 -2.48 0.40
CA LEU A 188 -14.14 -1.55 0.98
C LEU A 188 -14.32 -1.43 2.50
N ARG A 189 -15.56 -1.31 2.99
CA ARG A 189 -15.87 -1.22 4.42
C ARG A 189 -15.50 -2.51 5.16
N ALA A 190 -15.75 -3.67 4.53
CA ALA A 190 -15.34 -4.95 5.09
C ALA A 190 -13.81 -5.02 5.24
N PHE A 191 -13.07 -4.65 4.18
CA PHE A 191 -11.62 -4.53 4.22
C PHE A 191 -11.13 -3.58 5.30
N LEU A 192 -11.66 -2.35 5.39
CA LEU A 192 -11.22 -1.36 6.38
C LEU A 192 -11.38 -1.90 7.81
N ALA A 193 -12.50 -2.55 8.10
CA ALA A 193 -12.75 -3.14 9.40
C ALA A 193 -11.91 -4.40 9.66
N GLU A 194 -11.56 -5.17 8.64
CA GLU A 194 -10.65 -6.32 8.77
C GLU A 194 -9.21 -5.88 8.97
N ASN A 195 -8.73 -4.90 8.19
CA ASN A 195 -7.40 -4.29 8.29
C ASN A 195 -7.17 -3.71 9.68
N LEU A 196 -8.09 -2.88 10.18
CA LEU A 196 -8.01 -2.33 11.55
C LEU A 196 -7.90 -3.44 12.60
N ARG A 197 -8.71 -4.50 12.50
CA ARG A 197 -8.65 -5.63 13.45
C ARG A 197 -7.36 -6.42 13.35
N ALA A 198 -6.89 -6.67 12.14
CA ALA A 198 -5.69 -7.45 11.88
C ALA A 198 -4.46 -6.71 12.42
N SER A 199 -4.32 -5.42 12.11
CA SER A 199 -3.20 -4.60 12.56
C SER A 199 -3.26 -4.33 14.07
N GLU A 200 -4.42 -3.93 14.62
CA GLU A 200 -4.50 -3.43 16.01
C GLU A 200 -4.90 -4.52 17.02
N GLY A 201 -5.21 -5.73 16.55
CA GLY A 201 -5.74 -6.84 17.35
C GLY A 201 -7.21 -6.71 17.73
N SER A 202 -7.85 -5.55 17.54
CA SER A 202 -9.27 -5.31 17.80
C SER A 202 -9.84 -4.20 16.91
N LEU A 203 -11.17 -4.09 16.84
CA LEU A 203 -11.80 -2.94 16.18
C LEU A 203 -12.19 -1.92 17.23
N ALA A 204 -11.49 -0.79 17.26
CA ALA A 204 -11.79 0.30 18.18
C ALA A 204 -13.17 0.92 17.92
N ASP A 205 -13.84 1.38 18.97
CA ASP A 205 -15.09 2.19 18.89
C ASP A 205 -14.84 3.68 19.19
N ASP A 206 -13.69 4.18 18.74
CA ASP A 206 -13.36 5.61 18.80
C ASP A 206 -13.98 6.39 17.63
N ALA A 207 -13.89 7.72 17.71
CA ALA A 207 -14.53 8.57 16.71
C ALA A 207 -13.81 8.51 15.37
N ALA A 208 -12.49 8.32 15.33
CA ALA A 208 -11.73 8.13 14.09
C ALA A 208 -12.20 6.89 13.31
N THR A 209 -12.30 5.74 13.99
CA THR A 209 -12.75 4.47 13.41
C THR A 209 -14.18 4.59 12.91
N ARG A 210 -15.09 5.19 13.70
CA ARG A 210 -16.46 5.44 13.26
C ARG A 210 -16.52 6.35 12.03
N ARG A 211 -15.80 7.48 12.01
CA ARG A 211 -15.73 8.37 10.84
C ARG A 211 -15.28 7.64 9.58
N LEU A 212 -14.24 6.80 9.69
CA LEU A 212 -13.72 6.02 8.56
C LEU A 212 -14.74 5.01 8.03
N LEU A 213 -15.36 4.21 8.92
CA LEU A 213 -16.33 3.19 8.51
C LEU A 213 -17.67 3.80 8.04
N ASP A 214 -18.09 4.94 8.62
CA ASP A 214 -19.28 5.67 8.21
C ASP A 214 -19.13 6.24 6.79
N ALA A 215 -17.93 6.72 6.43
CA ALA A 215 -17.63 7.19 5.08
C ALA A 215 -17.76 6.09 4.01
N ALA A 216 -17.69 4.81 4.40
CA ALA A 216 -17.89 3.66 3.54
C ALA A 216 -19.24 2.93 3.77
N SER A 217 -20.24 3.59 4.39
CA SER A 217 -21.52 2.97 4.72
C SER A 217 -22.62 3.13 3.66
N GLY A 218 -22.39 3.95 2.62
CA GLY A 218 -23.29 4.06 1.45
C GLY A 218 -23.14 2.88 0.47
N ASP A 219 -23.67 3.02 -0.74
CA ASP A 219 -23.49 2.01 -1.81
C ASP A 219 -22.11 2.11 -2.49
N ARG A 220 -21.57 3.33 -2.54
CA ARG A 220 -20.39 3.71 -3.33
C ARG A 220 -19.51 4.70 -2.59
N VAL A 221 -18.20 4.58 -2.80
CA VAL A 221 -17.20 5.55 -2.33
C VAL A 221 -16.57 6.19 -3.56
N ALA A 222 -16.55 7.51 -3.62
CA ALA A 222 -16.06 8.25 -4.78
C ALA A 222 -14.54 8.12 -4.94
N LEU A 223 -14.09 8.18 -6.20
CA LEU A 223 -12.69 8.19 -6.61
C LEU A 223 -12.34 9.55 -7.21
N VAL A 224 -11.41 10.27 -6.58
CA VAL A 224 -10.95 11.57 -7.05
C VAL A 224 -9.67 11.42 -7.87
N ASP A 225 -9.50 12.30 -8.86
CA ASP A 225 -8.24 12.39 -9.58
C ASP A 225 -7.19 13.07 -8.69
N PRO A 226 -6.09 12.39 -8.34
CA PRO A 226 -5.02 13.01 -7.55
C PRO A 226 -4.34 14.20 -8.26
N ALA A 227 -4.52 14.34 -9.57
CA ALA A 227 -4.04 15.49 -10.35
C ALA A 227 -4.98 16.71 -10.32
N ASP A 228 -6.21 16.58 -9.78
CA ASP A 228 -7.14 17.69 -9.57
C ASP A 228 -6.98 18.23 -8.13
N PRO A 229 -6.36 19.42 -7.95
CA PRO A 229 -6.12 19.96 -6.61
C PRO A 229 -7.40 20.32 -5.85
N ALA A 230 -8.46 20.72 -6.56
CA ALA A 230 -9.73 21.10 -5.93
C ALA A 230 -10.48 19.86 -5.45
N ALA A 231 -10.50 18.79 -6.26
CA ALA A 231 -11.07 17.51 -5.85
C ALA A 231 -10.26 16.87 -4.71
N LEU A 232 -8.93 16.92 -4.78
CA LEU A 232 -8.06 16.40 -3.73
C LEU A 232 -8.24 17.16 -2.40
N ALA A 233 -8.38 18.48 -2.44
CA ALA A 233 -8.64 19.30 -1.24
C ALA A 233 -10.01 19.03 -0.60
N ALA A 234 -10.94 18.43 -1.34
CA ALA A 234 -12.26 18.04 -0.84
C ALA A 234 -12.28 16.64 -0.21
N VAL A 235 -11.19 15.85 -0.32
CA VAL A 235 -11.09 14.54 0.31
C VAL A 235 -11.10 14.71 1.84
N PRO A 236 -11.99 14.02 2.58
CA PRO A 236 -11.97 14.04 4.03
C PRO A 236 -10.60 13.57 4.56
N VAL A 237 -10.05 14.27 5.55
CA VAL A 237 -8.74 13.93 6.12
C VAL A 237 -8.93 13.06 7.37
N GLY A 238 -8.22 11.93 7.45
CA GLY A 238 -8.22 11.05 8.62
C GLY A 238 -7.42 11.62 9.78
N THR A 239 -7.96 12.64 10.45
CA THR A 239 -7.36 13.21 11.66
C THR A 239 -7.64 12.36 12.89
N LEU A 240 -6.69 12.35 13.82
CA LEU A 240 -6.76 11.63 15.09
C LEU A 240 -6.73 12.64 16.25
N ALA A 241 -7.63 12.50 17.21
CA ALA A 241 -7.53 13.21 18.48
C ALA A 241 -6.35 12.64 19.31
N PRO A 242 -5.83 13.36 20.33
CA PRO A 242 -4.72 12.86 21.15
C PRO A 242 -4.96 11.50 21.81
N SER A 243 -6.22 11.12 22.05
CA SER A 243 -6.60 9.80 22.59
C SER A 243 -6.75 8.72 21.51
N GLU A 244 -6.65 9.08 20.23
CA GLU A 244 -6.87 8.20 19.07
C GLU A 244 -5.56 7.94 18.30
N THR A 245 -4.42 8.51 18.74
CA THR A 245 -3.11 8.36 18.08
C THR A 245 -2.48 6.98 18.25
N ARG A 246 -3.05 6.14 19.11
CA ARG A 246 -2.60 4.78 19.35
C ARG A 246 -3.75 3.79 19.23
N ALA A 247 -3.43 2.59 18.79
CA ALA A 247 -4.32 1.44 18.80
C ALA A 247 -4.78 1.11 20.22
N PRO A 248 -6.00 0.57 20.42
CA PRO A 248 -6.48 0.18 21.74
C PRO A 248 -5.54 -0.83 22.41
N THR A 249 -5.29 -0.65 23.70
CA THR A 249 -4.73 -1.72 24.54
C THR A 249 -5.86 -2.71 24.80
N ALA A 250 -5.68 -3.99 24.41
CA ALA A 250 -6.66 -5.06 24.55
C ALA A 250 -7.32 -5.13 25.95
#